data_AF-A0A7J7ZXM3-F1
#
_entry.id   AF-A0A7J7ZXM3-F1
#
_cell.length_a   1.000
_cell.length_b   1.000
_cell.length_c   1.000
_cell.angle_alpha   90.00
_cell.angle_beta   90.00
_cell.angle_gamma   90.00
#
_symmetry.space_group_name_H-M   'P 1'
#
loop_
_entity.id
_entity.type
_entity.pdbx_description
1 polymer ?
#
loop_
_entity_poly.entity_id
_entity_poly.type
_entity_poly.pdbx_seq_one_letter_code
_entity_poly.pdbx_strand_id
1 'polypeptide(L)'
;MVHGGYVAPKAVWLPAVKAKGLEISGTFTHCQGHIYMEMNFTNKALQHMTDFAIQFNKNSFGVIPSTPLAIHTPLMPNQSIDAYLPLNTLGPVMKMEALNNLQVAVKNNIDVFYFSCLIPLNVLFVEDGKMECQVFLATWKGIPSENELQFQIKECHLNADTVSSKLQNNNVYTIVKRNVEGQDMLYQSLKLTNGIWILAELCIQHGKPNYTLLLKCRAPEVSQYIYQVYDSILKN
;
A
#
# COMPACT_ATOMS: atom_id res chain seq x y z
N MET A 1 1.86 -13.03 13.11
CA MET A 1 2.80 -13.10 11.97
C MET A 1 3.71 -11.88 12.07
N VAL A 2 5.01 -12.01 11.89
CA VAL A 2 5.89 -10.82 11.82
C VAL A 2 5.66 -10.21 10.45
N HIS A 3 4.92 -9.10 10.39
CA HIS A 3 4.65 -8.41 9.12
C HIS A 3 5.98 -7.85 8.58
N GLY A 4 6.22 -8.01 7.27
CA GLY A 4 7.48 -7.61 6.64
C GLY A 4 7.72 -6.10 6.66
N GLY A 5 6.65 -5.30 6.58
CA GLY A 5 6.69 -3.84 6.53
C GLY A 5 5.52 -3.16 7.27
N TYR A 6 5.31 -1.89 6.99
CA TYR A 6 4.26 -1.06 7.59
C TYR A 6 2.86 -1.59 7.25
N VAL A 7 2.01 -1.71 8.27
CA VAL A 7 0.61 -2.09 8.16
C VAL A 7 -0.23 -0.99 8.80
N ALA A 8 -1.15 -0.40 8.03
CA ALA A 8 -2.08 0.58 8.57
C ALA A 8 -3.05 -0.12 9.56
N PRO A 9 -3.51 0.56 10.63
CA PRO A 9 -4.56 0.03 11.49
C PRO A 9 -5.83 -0.30 10.69
N LYS A 10 -6.59 -1.30 11.13
CA LYS A 10 -7.89 -1.62 10.51
C LYS A 10 -8.81 -0.39 10.57
N ALA A 11 -9.41 -0.04 9.45
CA ALA A 11 -10.42 1.00 9.35
C ALA A 11 -11.78 0.39 8.99
N VAL A 12 -12.88 0.99 9.43
CA VAL A 12 -14.23 0.55 9.03
C VAL A 12 -14.46 0.92 7.57
N TRP A 13 -14.55 -0.07 6.69
CA TRP A 13 -14.79 0.11 5.26
C TRP A 13 -16.29 0.03 4.91
N LEU A 14 -17.02 -0.85 5.59
CA LEU A 14 -18.46 -0.98 5.44
C LEU A 14 -19.12 -0.89 6.82
N PRO A 15 -19.71 0.25 7.20
CA PRO A 15 -20.43 0.40 8.47
C PRO A 15 -21.72 -0.43 8.48
N ALA A 16 -22.06 -1.04 9.63
CA ALA A 16 -23.28 -1.85 9.79
C ALA A 16 -24.56 -1.17 9.31
N VAL A 17 -24.69 0.14 9.56
CA VAL A 17 -25.85 0.95 9.17
C VAL A 17 -26.05 1.05 7.65
N LYS A 18 -25.01 0.83 6.85
CA LYS A 18 -25.05 0.82 5.39
C LYS A 18 -25.23 -0.57 4.79
N ALA A 19 -25.18 -1.63 5.61
CA ALA A 19 -25.17 -3.01 5.15
C ALA A 19 -26.03 -3.93 6.01
N LYS A 20 -27.20 -3.44 6.44
CA LYS A 20 -28.24 -4.23 7.13
C LYS A 20 -27.67 -5.02 8.33
N GLY A 21 -26.75 -4.39 9.07
CA GLY A 21 -26.10 -4.97 10.25
C GLY A 21 -24.73 -5.60 10.01
N LEU A 22 -24.29 -5.81 8.76
CA LEU A 22 -22.94 -6.29 8.48
C LEU A 22 -21.93 -5.15 8.59
N GLU A 23 -20.96 -5.27 9.48
CA GLU A 23 -19.81 -4.36 9.54
C GLU A 23 -18.54 -5.06 9.05
N ILE A 24 -17.78 -4.37 8.19
CA ILE A 24 -16.47 -4.83 7.73
C ILE A 24 -15.45 -3.74 8.04
N SER A 25 -14.46 -4.10 8.84
CA SER A 25 -13.22 -3.32 8.97
C SER A 25 -12.06 -4.07 8.34
N GLY A 26 -11.04 -3.36 7.88
CA GLY A 26 -9.89 -4.03 7.28
C GLY A 26 -8.66 -3.18 7.07
N THR A 27 -7.60 -3.87 6.66
CA THR A 27 -6.30 -3.32 6.26
C THR A 27 -5.68 -4.21 5.16
N PHE A 28 -4.52 -3.80 4.65
CA PHE A 28 -3.75 -4.56 3.68
C PHE A 28 -2.37 -4.89 4.25
N THR A 29 -1.90 -6.09 3.95
CA THR A 29 -0.56 -6.53 4.36
C THR A 29 0.19 -7.13 3.19
N HIS A 30 1.52 -7.03 3.25
CA HIS A 30 2.44 -7.71 2.35
C HIS A 30 3.44 -8.50 3.18
N CYS A 31 3.48 -9.81 2.97
CA CYS A 31 4.33 -10.72 3.73
C CYS A 31 4.92 -11.76 2.77
N GLN A 32 6.25 -11.74 2.62
CA GLN A 32 7.00 -12.73 1.83
C GLN A 32 6.46 -12.88 0.39
N GLY A 33 6.26 -11.78 -0.33
CA GLY A 33 5.73 -11.79 -1.70
C GLY A 33 4.21 -11.97 -1.81
N HIS A 34 3.50 -12.17 -0.69
CA HIS A 34 2.06 -12.40 -0.69
C HIS A 34 1.30 -11.21 -0.11
N ILE A 35 0.33 -10.72 -0.88
CA ILE A 35 -0.53 -9.59 -0.52
C ILE A 35 -1.83 -10.14 0.08
N TYR A 36 -2.28 -9.56 1.18
CA TYR A 36 -3.54 -9.93 1.83
C TYR A 36 -4.43 -8.71 2.05
N MET A 37 -5.73 -8.91 1.90
CA MET A 37 -6.76 -8.04 2.48
C MET A 37 -7.20 -8.68 3.79
N GLU A 38 -6.79 -8.09 4.91
CA GLU A 38 -7.11 -8.57 6.25
C GLU A 38 -8.35 -7.84 6.75
N MET A 39 -9.41 -8.60 7.00
CA MET A 39 -10.72 -8.04 7.35
C MET A 39 -11.21 -8.61 8.68
N ASN A 40 -12.07 -7.85 9.35
CA ASN A 40 -12.91 -8.32 10.43
C ASN A 40 -14.37 -8.09 10.05
N PHE A 41 -15.14 -9.17 10.01
CA PHE A 41 -16.57 -9.17 9.73
C PHE A 41 -17.32 -9.26 11.06
N THR A 42 -18.21 -8.31 11.33
CA THR A 42 -19.04 -8.30 12.54
C THR A 42 -20.51 -8.25 12.16
N ASN A 43 -21.31 -9.17 12.68
CA ASN A 43 -22.76 -9.16 12.49
C ASN A 43 -23.46 -8.44 13.64
N LYS A 44 -23.98 -7.23 13.38
CA LYS A 44 -24.80 -6.43 14.30
C LYS A 44 -26.30 -6.55 14.04
N ALA A 45 -26.73 -7.47 13.16
CA ALA A 45 -28.13 -7.78 12.93
C ALA A 45 -28.64 -8.83 13.93
N LEU A 46 -29.95 -9.09 13.89
CA LEU A 46 -30.62 -10.10 14.72
C LEU A 46 -30.72 -11.48 14.03
N GLN A 47 -30.34 -11.58 12.75
CA GLN A 47 -30.34 -12.82 11.97
C GLN A 47 -28.91 -13.25 11.62
N HIS A 48 -28.70 -14.55 11.40
CA HIS A 48 -27.41 -15.08 10.97
C HIS A 48 -27.12 -14.69 9.52
N MET A 49 -25.83 -14.58 9.18
CA MET A 49 -25.36 -14.29 7.82
C MET A 49 -24.57 -15.47 7.26
N THR A 50 -24.89 -15.88 6.03
CA THR A 50 -24.26 -16.99 5.28
C THR A 50 -23.98 -16.58 3.84
N ASP A 51 -23.48 -17.51 3.02
CA ASP A 51 -23.32 -17.34 1.57
C ASP A 51 -22.46 -16.13 1.20
N PHE A 52 -21.40 -15.92 2.00
CA PHE A 52 -20.47 -14.83 1.81
C PHE A 52 -19.67 -15.00 0.51
N ALA A 53 -19.65 -13.94 -0.30
CA ALA A 53 -18.80 -13.84 -1.48
C ALA A 53 -18.26 -12.43 -1.62
N ILE A 54 -17.12 -12.29 -2.29
CA ILE A 54 -16.46 -11.01 -2.52
C ILE A 54 -15.99 -10.90 -3.97
N GLN A 55 -16.12 -9.71 -4.53
CA GLN A 55 -15.62 -9.40 -5.87
C GLN A 55 -15.09 -7.97 -5.89
N PHE A 56 -13.99 -7.76 -6.61
CA PHE A 56 -13.45 -6.43 -6.87
C PHE A 56 -13.83 -5.96 -8.26
N ASN A 57 -14.07 -4.66 -8.42
CA ASN A 57 -14.10 -4.06 -9.75
C ASN A 57 -12.68 -4.07 -10.36
N LYS A 58 -12.59 -3.88 -11.67
CA LYS A 58 -11.32 -3.58 -12.34
C LYS A 58 -10.66 -2.38 -11.65
N ASN A 59 -9.35 -2.40 -11.48
CA ASN A 59 -8.62 -1.37 -10.77
C ASN A 59 -7.22 -1.12 -11.37
N SER A 60 -6.54 -0.07 -10.93
CA SER A 60 -5.32 0.43 -11.59
C SER A 60 -4.16 -0.56 -11.60
N PHE A 61 -4.13 -1.51 -10.66
CA PHE A 61 -3.03 -2.45 -10.45
C PHE A 61 -3.45 -3.91 -10.65
N GLY A 62 -4.64 -4.15 -11.21
CA GLY A 62 -5.13 -5.52 -11.49
C GLY A 62 -5.30 -6.37 -10.22
N VAL A 63 -5.53 -5.73 -9.06
CA VAL A 63 -5.68 -6.44 -7.78
C VAL A 63 -6.95 -7.26 -7.79
N ILE A 64 -6.86 -8.55 -7.46
CA ILE A 64 -7.98 -9.49 -7.43
C ILE A 64 -7.78 -10.54 -6.33
N PRO A 65 -8.86 -11.07 -5.71
CA PRO A 65 -8.75 -12.20 -4.81
C PRO A 65 -8.18 -13.44 -5.52
N SER A 66 -7.22 -14.11 -4.88
CA SER A 66 -6.63 -15.36 -5.36
C SER A 66 -7.48 -16.59 -5.03
N THR A 67 -8.33 -16.48 -4.01
CA THR A 67 -9.25 -17.53 -3.56
C THR A 67 -10.62 -16.94 -3.23
N PRO A 68 -11.69 -17.76 -3.19
CA PRO A 68 -12.95 -17.34 -2.58
C PRO A 68 -12.77 -16.91 -1.12
N LEU A 69 -13.73 -16.13 -0.62
CA LEU A 69 -13.75 -15.69 0.78
C LEU A 69 -14.01 -16.88 1.71
N ALA A 70 -13.07 -17.16 2.61
CA ALA A 70 -13.09 -18.33 3.50
C ALA A 70 -13.95 -18.09 4.77
N ILE A 71 -15.27 -17.92 4.60
CA ILE A 71 -16.23 -17.86 5.71
C ILE A 71 -17.18 -19.06 5.58
N HIS A 72 -16.85 -20.14 6.29
CA HIS A 72 -17.51 -21.44 6.11
C HIS A 72 -18.66 -21.69 7.10
N THR A 73 -18.68 -20.99 8.23
CA THR A 73 -19.73 -21.11 9.24
C THR A 73 -20.66 -19.89 9.20
N PRO A 74 -21.96 -20.06 9.47
CA PRO A 74 -22.87 -18.92 9.64
C PRO A 74 -22.32 -17.92 10.66
N LEU A 75 -22.30 -16.64 10.30
CA LEU A 75 -21.93 -15.55 11.20
C LEU A 75 -23.15 -15.16 12.02
N MET A 76 -23.18 -15.56 13.29
CA MET A 76 -24.32 -15.37 14.20
C MET A 76 -24.45 -13.91 14.66
N PRO A 77 -25.64 -13.48 15.13
CA PRO A 77 -25.81 -12.17 15.76
C PRO A 77 -24.77 -11.88 16.84
N ASN A 78 -24.21 -10.66 16.83
CA ASN A 78 -23.14 -10.17 17.70
C ASN A 78 -21.80 -10.92 17.59
N GLN A 79 -21.63 -11.79 16.59
CA GLN A 79 -20.37 -12.48 16.33
C GLN A 79 -19.46 -11.64 15.45
N SER A 80 -18.16 -11.73 15.72
CA SER A 80 -17.08 -11.19 14.88
C SER A 80 -16.14 -12.31 14.45
N ILE A 81 -15.65 -12.26 13.21
CA ILE A 81 -14.63 -13.17 12.67
C ILE A 81 -13.57 -12.40 11.90
N ASP A 82 -12.32 -12.83 12.02
CA ASP A 82 -11.25 -12.36 11.14
C ASP A 82 -11.21 -13.21 9.86
N ALA A 83 -11.03 -12.53 8.73
CA ALA A 83 -10.90 -13.14 7.40
C ALA A 83 -9.65 -12.62 6.71
N TYR A 84 -8.84 -13.55 6.20
CA TYR A 84 -7.60 -13.27 5.49
C TYR A 84 -7.78 -13.64 4.03
N LEU A 85 -7.91 -12.64 3.16
CA LEU A 85 -8.14 -12.87 1.73
C LEU A 85 -6.82 -12.67 0.95
N PRO A 86 -6.19 -13.75 0.44
CA PRO A 86 -5.00 -13.62 -0.38
C PRO A 86 -5.34 -12.93 -1.71
N LEU A 87 -4.48 -12.01 -2.12
CA LEU A 87 -4.61 -11.21 -3.34
C LEU A 87 -3.46 -11.46 -4.30
N ASN A 88 -3.70 -11.24 -5.59
CA ASN A 88 -2.67 -11.12 -6.62
C ASN A 88 -2.98 -9.92 -7.53
N THR A 89 -2.06 -9.61 -8.46
CA THR A 89 -2.16 -8.47 -9.38
C THR A 89 -2.30 -8.90 -10.85
N LEU A 90 -2.90 -10.07 -11.08
CA LEU A 90 -3.12 -10.64 -12.43
C LEU A 90 -4.55 -10.40 -12.94
N GLY A 91 -5.35 -9.63 -12.21
CA GLY A 91 -6.70 -9.28 -12.54
C GLY A 91 -6.81 -8.21 -13.64
N PRO A 92 -8.04 -7.93 -14.08
CA PRO A 92 -8.29 -6.93 -15.12
C PRO A 92 -7.95 -5.51 -14.64
N VAL A 93 -7.23 -4.77 -15.47
CA VAL A 93 -6.77 -3.41 -15.18
C VAL A 93 -7.74 -2.36 -15.72
N MET A 94 -8.04 -1.35 -14.91
CA MET A 94 -8.74 -0.13 -15.30
C MET A 94 -8.24 1.01 -14.42
N LYS A 95 -7.75 2.10 -15.02
CA LYS A 95 -7.26 3.25 -14.26
C LYS A 95 -8.39 3.83 -13.40
N MET A 96 -8.13 3.96 -12.10
CA MET A 96 -9.05 4.51 -11.12
C MET A 96 -8.68 5.96 -10.78
N GLU A 97 -9.66 6.69 -10.25
CA GLU A 97 -9.47 8.01 -9.64
C GLU A 97 -10.10 7.98 -8.24
N ALA A 98 -9.35 8.07 -7.13
CA ALA A 98 -7.89 8.05 -6.97
C ALA A 98 -7.22 6.75 -7.48
N LEU A 99 -5.92 6.81 -7.79
CA LEU A 99 -5.18 5.72 -8.46
C LEU A 99 -5.20 4.41 -7.65
N ASN A 100 -5.13 4.51 -6.33
CA ASN A 100 -5.12 3.38 -5.42
C ASN A 100 -6.52 3.00 -4.86
N ASN A 101 -7.59 3.56 -5.44
CA ASN A 101 -8.95 3.24 -5.03
C ASN A 101 -9.33 1.82 -5.48
N LEU A 102 -9.93 1.05 -4.57
CA LEU A 102 -10.45 -0.29 -4.81
C LEU A 102 -11.94 -0.32 -4.48
N GLN A 103 -12.76 -0.61 -5.48
CA GLN A 103 -14.20 -0.82 -5.32
C GLN A 103 -14.48 -2.30 -5.09
N VAL A 104 -15.27 -2.59 -4.06
CA VAL A 104 -15.51 -3.94 -3.56
C VAL A 104 -17.01 -4.17 -3.44
N ALA A 105 -17.46 -5.34 -3.92
CA ALA A 105 -18.78 -5.89 -3.66
C ALA A 105 -18.65 -7.08 -2.70
N VAL A 106 -19.40 -7.09 -1.61
CA VAL A 106 -19.55 -8.22 -0.70
C VAL A 106 -20.99 -8.65 -0.67
N LYS A 107 -21.23 -9.93 -0.91
CA LYS A 107 -22.55 -10.56 -0.84
C LYS A 107 -22.64 -11.40 0.43
N ASN A 108 -23.83 -11.49 1.00
CA ASN A 108 -24.25 -12.58 1.88
C ASN A 108 -25.67 -13.05 1.48
N ASN A 109 -26.32 -13.87 2.32
CA ASN A 109 -27.70 -14.33 2.14
C ASN A 109 -28.77 -13.23 2.23
N ILE A 110 -28.41 -11.99 2.61
CA ILE A 110 -29.34 -10.87 2.75
C ILE A 110 -29.33 -9.98 1.51
N ASP A 111 -28.16 -9.56 1.04
CA ASP A 111 -28.01 -8.63 -0.08
C ASP A 111 -26.57 -8.61 -0.62
N VAL A 112 -26.34 -7.75 -1.63
CA VAL A 112 -25.01 -7.33 -2.09
C VAL A 112 -24.73 -5.91 -1.63
N PHE A 113 -23.61 -5.72 -0.96
CA PHE A 113 -23.17 -4.43 -0.43
C PHE A 113 -21.90 -3.97 -1.14
N TYR A 114 -21.78 -2.66 -1.32
CA TYR A 114 -20.65 -2.05 -2.02
C TYR A 114 -19.93 -1.07 -1.11
N PHE A 115 -18.61 -1.08 -1.16
CA PHE A 115 -17.77 -0.07 -0.53
C PHE A 115 -16.52 0.19 -1.36
N SER A 116 -15.78 1.23 -0.99
CA SER A 116 -14.46 1.50 -1.53
C SER A 116 -13.45 1.65 -0.41
N CYS A 117 -12.22 1.23 -0.66
CA CYS A 117 -11.08 1.42 0.24
C CYS A 117 -9.84 1.81 -0.58
N LEU A 118 -8.85 2.40 0.09
CA LEU A 118 -7.61 2.81 -0.55
C LEU A 118 -6.52 1.77 -0.26
N ILE A 119 -5.88 1.26 -1.31
CA ILE A 119 -4.74 0.35 -1.19
C ILE A 119 -3.50 1.18 -0.83
N PRO A 120 -2.84 0.94 0.31
CA PRO A 120 -1.57 1.60 0.60
C PRO A 120 -0.49 1.02 -0.33
N LEU A 121 0.16 1.85 -1.16
CA LEU A 121 0.99 1.35 -2.25
C LEU A 121 2.20 0.51 -1.81
N ASN A 122 2.65 0.60 -0.55
CA ASN A 122 3.75 -0.26 -0.06
C ASN A 122 3.44 -1.75 -0.16
N VAL A 123 2.16 -2.16 -0.11
CA VAL A 123 1.82 -3.58 -0.29
C VAL A 123 1.98 -4.05 -1.72
N LEU A 124 2.19 -3.13 -2.67
CA LEU A 124 2.46 -3.42 -4.08
C LEU A 124 3.95 -3.27 -4.44
N PHE A 125 4.83 -3.04 -3.45
CA PHE A 125 6.27 -2.95 -3.69
C PHE A 125 6.87 -4.36 -3.69
N VAL A 126 7.50 -4.75 -4.79
CA VAL A 126 8.07 -6.10 -4.95
C VAL A 126 9.49 -6.19 -4.41
N GLU A 127 9.89 -7.40 -4.00
CA GLU A 127 11.21 -7.70 -3.42
C GLU A 127 12.35 -7.49 -4.43
N ASP A 128 12.09 -7.69 -5.72
CA ASP A 128 13.00 -7.35 -6.82
C ASP A 128 12.93 -5.84 -7.17
N GLY A 129 13.04 -5.01 -6.14
CA GLY A 129 12.98 -3.55 -6.24
C GLY A 129 14.33 -2.85 -6.08
N LYS A 130 15.42 -3.61 -5.93
CA LYS A 130 16.77 -3.06 -5.74
C LYS A 130 17.49 -2.91 -7.07
N MET A 131 17.61 -1.67 -7.55
CA MET A 131 18.31 -1.36 -8.79
C MET A 131 19.83 -1.34 -8.59
N GLU A 132 20.58 -1.80 -9.59
CA GLU A 132 22.04 -1.64 -9.58
C GLU A 132 22.44 -0.16 -9.73
N CYS A 133 23.55 0.24 -9.10
CA CYS A 133 23.99 1.65 -9.07
C CYS A 133 24.19 2.27 -10.47
N GLN A 134 24.79 1.54 -11.42
CA GLN A 134 24.98 2.02 -12.79
C GLN A 134 23.64 2.20 -13.53
N VAL A 135 22.71 1.24 -13.35
CA VAL A 135 21.36 1.28 -13.92
C VAL A 135 20.55 2.42 -13.32
N PHE A 136 20.69 2.69 -12.01
CA PHE A 136 20.06 3.82 -11.34
C PHE A 136 20.48 5.15 -11.95
N LEU A 137 21.78 5.38 -12.11
CA LEU A 137 22.29 6.64 -12.69
C LEU A 137 21.83 6.84 -14.13
N ALA A 138 21.86 5.78 -14.95
CA ALA A 138 21.38 5.84 -16.33
C ALA A 138 19.87 6.13 -16.40
N THR A 139 19.08 5.43 -15.58
CA THR A 139 17.62 5.59 -15.51
C THR A 139 17.23 6.99 -15.00
N TRP A 140 17.89 7.49 -13.96
CA TRP A 140 17.67 8.82 -13.41
C TRP A 140 17.89 9.93 -14.46
N LYS A 141 18.96 9.82 -15.25
CA LYS A 141 19.26 10.75 -16.35
C LYS A 141 18.28 10.61 -17.53
N GLY A 142 17.78 9.40 -17.76
CA GLY A 142 16.87 9.09 -18.86
C GLY A 142 15.39 9.41 -18.60
N ILE A 143 15.00 9.72 -17.37
CA ILE A 143 13.64 10.19 -17.04
C ILE A 143 13.59 11.72 -17.21
N PRO A 144 12.66 12.26 -18.01
CA PRO A 144 12.48 13.69 -18.21
C PRO A 144 12.37 14.46 -16.88
N SER A 145 12.95 15.66 -16.80
CA SER A 145 12.90 16.50 -15.60
C SER A 145 11.50 16.97 -15.25
N GLU A 146 10.59 17.06 -16.23
CA GLU A 146 9.16 17.33 -16.01
C GLU A 146 8.45 16.24 -15.19
N ASN A 147 9.01 15.04 -15.15
CA ASN A 147 8.52 13.93 -14.34
C ASN A 147 9.18 13.86 -12.95
N GLU A 148 10.06 14.80 -12.62
CA GLU A 148 10.62 14.95 -11.29
C GLU A 148 9.65 15.74 -10.41
N LEU A 149 9.24 15.14 -9.29
CA LEU A 149 8.32 15.76 -8.35
C LEU A 149 8.97 15.82 -6.97
N GLN A 150 8.91 17.00 -6.35
CA GLN A 150 9.47 17.27 -5.04
C GLN A 150 8.40 17.29 -3.96
N PHE A 151 8.68 16.64 -2.84
CA PHE A 151 7.83 16.58 -1.66
C PHE A 151 8.61 16.90 -0.38
N GLN A 152 7.88 17.23 0.69
CA GLN A 152 8.45 17.47 2.02
C GLN A 152 7.88 16.45 3.01
N ILE A 153 8.75 15.64 3.60
CA ILE A 153 8.40 14.78 4.74
C ILE A 153 8.63 15.62 5.99
N LYS A 154 7.54 16.10 6.58
CA LYS A 154 7.58 17.04 7.71
C LYS A 154 7.69 16.30 9.04
N GLU A 155 8.33 16.93 10.01
CA GLU A 155 8.40 16.48 11.40
C GLU A 155 9.01 15.06 11.53
N CYS A 156 10.08 14.80 10.78
CA CYS A 156 10.85 13.58 10.86
C CYS A 156 12.23 13.83 11.49
N HIS A 157 12.58 13.03 12.48
CA HIS A 157 13.80 13.17 13.30
C HIS A 157 14.69 11.91 13.28
N LEU A 158 14.47 11.02 12.31
CA LEU A 158 15.25 9.80 12.13
C LEU A 158 16.60 10.10 11.47
N ASN A 159 17.65 9.38 11.86
CA ASN A 159 18.91 9.44 11.11
C ASN A 159 18.80 8.64 9.80
N ALA A 160 19.75 8.85 8.89
CA ALA A 160 19.76 8.22 7.57
C ALA A 160 19.77 6.67 7.59
N ASP A 161 20.36 6.07 8.62
CA ASP A 161 20.45 4.60 8.74
C ASP A 161 19.12 3.99 9.19
N THR A 162 18.45 4.64 10.14
CA THR A 162 17.09 4.27 10.56
C THR A 162 16.09 4.45 9.43
N VAL A 163 16.18 5.57 8.68
CA VAL A 163 15.38 5.81 7.47
C VAL A 163 15.57 4.70 6.45
N SER A 164 16.83 4.38 6.12
CA SER A 164 17.15 3.31 5.16
C SER A 164 16.62 1.95 5.61
N SER A 165 16.76 1.62 6.90
CA SER A 165 16.29 0.34 7.46
C SER A 165 14.77 0.23 7.44
N LYS A 166 14.03 1.28 7.84
CA LYS A 166 12.56 1.31 7.80
C LYS A 166 12.02 1.17 6.37
N LEU A 167 12.63 1.88 5.43
CA LEU A 167 12.25 1.84 4.02
C LEU A 167 12.58 0.48 3.41
N GLN A 168 13.72 -0.12 3.75
CA GLN A 168 14.10 -1.45 3.26
C GLN A 168 13.14 -2.55 3.72
N ASN A 169 12.61 -2.47 4.95
CA ASN A 169 11.56 -3.37 5.43
C ASN A 169 10.26 -3.26 4.61
N ASN A 170 10.10 -2.18 3.84
CA ASN A 170 8.96 -1.98 2.95
C ASN A 170 9.35 -2.14 1.47
N ASN A 171 10.44 -2.83 1.13
CA ASN A 171 10.92 -3.01 -0.24
C ASN A 171 11.30 -1.70 -0.95
N VAL A 172 11.78 -0.71 -0.19
CA VAL A 172 12.39 0.52 -0.71
C VAL A 172 13.88 0.50 -0.38
N TYR A 173 14.71 0.39 -1.41
CA TYR A 173 16.12 0.05 -1.23
C TYR A 173 17.02 1.26 -1.40
N THR A 174 17.82 1.58 -0.38
CA THR A 174 18.92 2.55 -0.52
C THR A 174 20.04 1.93 -1.37
N ILE A 175 20.30 2.55 -2.52
CA ILE A 175 21.30 2.13 -3.51
C ILE A 175 22.65 2.78 -3.20
N VAL A 176 22.63 4.07 -2.88
CA VAL A 176 23.83 4.84 -2.51
C VAL A 176 23.46 5.83 -1.40
N LYS A 177 24.34 5.96 -0.39
CA LYS A 177 24.33 7.03 0.60
C LYS A 177 25.55 7.92 0.38
N ARG A 178 25.36 9.23 0.33
CA ARG A 178 26.45 10.22 0.29
C ARG A 178 26.23 11.26 1.38
N ASN A 179 27.31 11.84 1.86
CA ASN A 179 27.26 13.03 2.69
C ASN A 179 27.81 14.21 1.86
N VAL A 180 27.01 15.26 1.69
CA VAL A 180 27.36 16.45 0.90
C VAL A 180 27.07 17.67 1.77
N GLU A 181 28.10 18.44 2.10
CA GLU A 181 27.97 19.67 2.92
C GLU A 181 27.22 19.44 4.24
N GLY A 182 27.42 18.28 4.88
CA GLY A 182 26.73 17.91 6.12
C GLY A 182 25.26 17.50 5.93
N GLN A 183 24.83 17.21 4.70
CA GLN A 183 23.51 16.66 4.37
C GLN A 183 23.66 15.22 3.93
N ASP A 184 22.84 14.33 4.47
CA ASP A 184 22.79 12.95 4.00
C ASP A 184 21.85 12.86 2.78
N MET A 185 22.40 12.36 1.69
CA MET A 185 21.71 12.13 0.42
C MET A 185 21.55 10.63 0.21
N LEU A 186 20.31 10.15 0.20
CA LEU A 186 19.97 8.75 -0.04
C LEU A 186 19.35 8.60 -1.42
N TYR A 187 20.00 7.82 -2.26
CA TYR A 187 19.49 7.42 -3.58
C TYR A 187 18.82 6.07 -3.46
N GLN A 188 17.54 5.99 -3.79
CA GLN A 188 16.71 4.82 -3.48
C GLN A 188 15.91 4.36 -4.69
N SER A 189 15.65 3.06 -4.77
CA SER A 189 14.77 2.49 -5.79
C SER A 189 13.70 1.61 -5.17
N LEU A 190 12.56 1.55 -5.86
CA LEU A 190 11.52 0.57 -5.63
C LEU A 190 10.85 0.22 -6.96
N LYS A 191 10.17 -0.92 -6.99
CA LYS A 191 9.45 -1.43 -8.16
C LYS A 191 8.05 -1.87 -7.73
N LEU A 192 7.06 -1.55 -8.54
CA LEU A 192 5.68 -1.98 -8.32
C LEU A 192 5.42 -3.34 -8.98
N THR A 193 4.36 -4.03 -8.54
CA THR A 193 3.89 -5.30 -9.11
C THR A 193 3.61 -5.25 -10.63
N ASN A 194 3.29 -4.08 -11.18
CA ASN A 194 3.08 -3.88 -12.61
C ASN A 194 4.38 -3.51 -13.37
N GLY A 195 5.54 -3.57 -12.72
CA GLY A 195 6.85 -3.32 -13.32
C GLY A 195 7.28 -1.85 -13.39
N ILE A 196 6.46 -0.91 -12.91
CA ILE A 196 6.85 0.50 -12.84
C ILE A 196 7.95 0.68 -11.80
N TRP A 197 9.06 1.29 -12.23
CA TRP A 197 10.16 1.71 -11.37
C TRP A 197 9.96 3.13 -10.88
N ILE A 198 10.24 3.35 -9.60
CA ILE A 198 10.30 4.68 -9.00
C ILE A 198 11.70 4.86 -8.41
N LEU A 199 12.33 5.97 -8.78
CA LEU A 199 13.62 6.37 -8.26
C LEU A 199 13.41 7.57 -7.33
N ALA A 200 14.12 7.56 -6.20
CA ALA A 200 14.02 8.60 -5.21
C ALA A 200 15.40 9.15 -4.83
N GLU A 201 15.45 10.45 -4.57
CA GLU A 201 16.54 11.10 -3.84
C GLU A 201 15.94 11.70 -2.57
N LEU A 202 16.41 11.26 -1.41
CA LEU A 202 15.98 11.76 -0.11
C LEU A 202 17.14 12.53 0.54
N CYS A 203 16.92 13.81 0.77
CA CYS A 203 17.86 14.72 1.42
C CYS A 203 17.46 14.95 2.89
N ILE A 204 18.38 14.61 3.79
CA ILE A 204 18.24 14.77 5.25
C ILE A 204 19.26 15.81 5.72
N GLN A 205 18.75 16.95 6.20
CA GLN A 205 19.57 18.04 6.74
C GLN A 205 19.64 17.94 8.26
N HIS A 206 20.86 17.85 8.81
CA HIS A 206 21.07 17.79 10.26
C HIS A 206 20.47 19.02 10.95
N GLY A 207 19.70 18.79 12.02
CA GLY A 207 19.05 19.84 12.80
C GLY A 207 17.76 20.41 12.18
N LYS A 208 17.33 19.97 10.99
CA LYS A 208 16.03 20.34 10.41
C LYS A 208 15.01 19.21 10.56
N PRO A 209 13.75 19.53 10.86
CA PRO A 209 12.69 18.53 11.05
C PRO A 209 12.09 18.02 9.73
N ASN A 210 12.48 18.57 8.57
CA ASN A 210 11.84 18.27 7.29
C ASN A 210 12.86 17.68 6.33
N TYR A 211 12.51 16.56 5.70
CA TYR A 211 13.31 15.95 4.64
C TYR A 211 12.73 16.31 3.28
N THR A 212 13.62 16.52 2.31
CA THR A 212 13.20 16.74 0.92
C THR A 212 13.26 15.41 0.18
N LEU A 213 12.12 14.98 -0.38
CA LEU A 213 12.01 13.77 -1.19
C LEU A 213 11.77 14.18 -2.65
N LEU A 214 12.69 13.82 -3.54
CA LEU A 214 12.53 13.94 -4.99
C LEU A 214 12.21 12.58 -5.55
N LEU A 215 11.16 12.50 -6.39
CA LEU A 215 10.73 11.27 -7.04
C LEU A 215 10.77 11.45 -8.56
N LYS A 216 11.39 10.48 -9.24
CA LYS A 216 11.35 10.33 -10.69
C LYS A 216 10.66 9.03 -11.07
N CYS A 217 9.70 9.13 -11.98
CA CYS A 217 8.96 7.99 -12.52
C CYS A 217 8.59 8.25 -13.98
N ARG A 218 8.52 7.22 -14.83
CA ARG A 218 7.97 7.37 -16.19
C ARG A 218 6.44 7.59 -16.19
N ALA A 219 5.77 7.18 -15.11
CA ALA A 219 4.37 7.44 -14.80
C ALA A 219 4.29 8.37 -13.56
N PRO A 220 4.44 9.70 -13.73
CA PRO A 220 4.57 10.64 -12.62
C PRO A 220 3.31 10.73 -11.74
N GLU A 221 2.14 10.28 -12.24
CA GLU A 221 0.90 10.25 -11.45
C GLU A 221 0.97 9.34 -10.21
N VAL A 222 1.94 8.42 -10.17
CA VAL A 222 2.13 7.51 -9.03
C VAL A 222 2.89 8.19 -7.89
N SER A 223 3.72 9.20 -8.18
CA SER A 223 4.67 9.79 -7.23
C SER A 223 4.02 10.36 -5.97
N GLN A 224 2.83 10.96 -6.08
CA GLN A 224 2.10 11.48 -4.91
C GLN A 224 1.75 10.36 -3.90
N TYR A 225 1.38 9.18 -4.39
CA TYR A 225 1.04 8.03 -3.56
C TYR A 225 2.28 7.37 -2.96
N ILE A 226 3.41 7.39 -3.68
CA ILE A 226 4.71 6.97 -3.13
C ILE A 226 5.12 7.89 -1.98
N TYR A 227 4.98 9.21 -2.14
CA TYR A 227 5.22 10.17 -1.06
C TYR A 227 4.37 9.88 0.20
N GLN A 228 3.06 9.64 0.04
CA GLN A 228 2.17 9.31 1.16
C GLN A 228 2.63 8.06 1.92
N VAL A 229 3.13 7.06 1.19
CA VAL A 229 3.68 5.83 1.76
C VAL A 229 4.99 6.09 2.50
N TYR A 230 5.91 6.87 1.92
CA TYR A 230 7.14 7.30 2.58
C TYR A 230 6.86 8.00 3.91
N ASP A 231 5.94 8.97 3.91
CA ASP A 231 5.55 9.71 5.11
C ASP A 231 4.98 8.75 6.18
N SER A 232 4.13 7.82 5.78
CA SER A 232 3.52 6.84 6.69
C SER A 232 4.56 5.88 7.30
N ILE A 233 5.50 5.35 6.50
CA ILE A 233 6.56 4.45 6.97
C ILE A 233 7.52 5.17 7.92
N LEU A 234 7.88 6.42 7.64
CA LEU A 234 8.86 7.11 8.49
C LEU A 234 8.26 7.59 9.81
N LYS A 235 6.94 7.81 9.87
CA LYS A 235 6.23 8.25 11.08
C LYS A 235 5.74 7.11 12.00
N ASN A 236 5.83 5.85 11.56
CA ASN A 236 5.42 4.67 12.34
C ASN A 236 6.56 3.66 12.36
#